data_AF-A0A7E5VEF8-F1
#
_entry.id   AF-A0A7E5VEF8-F1
#
_cell.length_a   1.000
_cell.length_b   1.000
_cell.length_c   1.000
_cell.angle_alpha   90.00
_cell.angle_beta   90.00
_cell.angle_gamma   90.00
#
_symmetry.space_group_name_H-M   'P 1'
#
loop_
_entity.id
_entity.type
_entity.pdbx_description
1 polymer ?
#
loop_
_entity_poly.entity_id
_entity_poly.type
_entity_poly.pdbx_seq_one_letter_code
_entity_poly.pdbx_strand_id
1 'polypeptide(L)'
;MTTIKVYARCLRPDIEYKTLSVTWGTRAQEVVATLLGKFRMRHRDPRLFYLSMEVRVRAAGLRTTLVLDDDARPAALQACHPKGYSKFSLQMLPGGLIKIYDSALMSSSQYKCLLTSERTTADEVLAILLHCYDSTEGVERFSLYEVSPSQEYERKLHPDDLPLMVQRSWASDSDCHFRVRRNPRAPPLPPRALPPPERVAVDDDEPERALSALSLEAEGEKRRYSPVYKFPSISYCRETKNDYLYI
;
A
#
# COMPACT_ATOMS: atom_id res chain seq x y z
N MET A 1 14.68 17.55 13.51
CA MET A 1 13.79 17.80 12.36
C MET A 1 14.52 18.62 11.33
N THR A 2 14.19 18.49 10.04
CA THR A 2 14.75 19.28 8.94
C THR A 2 13.66 19.62 7.94
N THR A 3 13.97 20.45 6.93
CA THR A 3 13.04 20.77 5.85
C THR A 3 13.56 20.26 4.51
N ILE A 4 12.61 19.84 3.66
CA ILE A 4 12.85 19.47 2.26
C ILE A 4 11.93 20.29 1.37
N LYS A 5 12.39 20.64 0.17
CA LYS A 5 11.57 21.23 -0.88
C LYS A 5 11.17 20.13 -1.86
N VAL A 6 9.86 19.94 -2.05
CA VAL A 6 9.34 18.96 -3.01
C VAL A 6 8.57 19.66 -4.11
N TYR A 7 9.00 19.46 -5.36
CA TYR A 7 8.34 19.98 -6.55
C TYR A 7 7.18 19.06 -6.91
N ALA A 8 5.94 19.54 -6.80
CA ALA A 8 4.73 18.73 -6.93
C ALA A 8 3.82 19.22 -8.07
N ARG A 9 4.42 19.57 -9.22
CA ARG A 9 3.71 20.09 -10.40
C ARG A 9 2.63 19.13 -10.92
N CYS A 10 2.80 17.83 -10.72
CA CYS A 10 1.81 16.80 -11.08
C CYS A 10 0.51 16.88 -10.27
N LEU A 11 0.52 17.54 -9.11
CA LEU A 11 -0.69 17.81 -8.31
C LEU A 11 -1.25 19.20 -8.60
N ARG A 12 -0.39 20.23 -8.57
CA ARG A 12 -0.75 21.64 -8.84
C ARG A 12 0.33 22.30 -9.70
N PRO A 13 0.09 22.49 -11.01
CA PRO A 13 1.06 23.09 -11.93
C PRO A 13 1.50 24.50 -11.52
N ASP A 14 0.60 25.27 -10.91
CA ASP A 14 0.86 26.65 -10.47
C ASP A 14 1.78 26.76 -9.25
N ILE A 15 2.05 25.64 -8.57
CA ILE A 15 2.91 25.61 -7.39
C ILE A 15 4.25 25.03 -7.78
N GLU A 16 5.27 25.88 -7.71
CA GLU A 16 6.63 25.46 -8.06
C GLU A 16 7.11 24.35 -7.13
N TYR A 17 7.05 24.57 -5.81
CA TYR A 17 7.41 23.58 -4.79
C TYR A 17 6.65 23.80 -3.48
N LYS A 18 6.59 22.75 -2.67
CA LYS A 18 6.13 22.80 -1.28
C LYS A 18 7.28 22.49 -0.33
N THR A 19 7.49 23.36 0.65
CA THR A 19 8.42 23.08 1.75
C THR A 19 7.72 22.23 2.82
N LEU A 20 8.33 21.10 3.19
CA LEU A 20 7.84 20.19 4.21
C LEU A 20 8.83 20.11 5.37
N SER A 21 8.32 20.15 6.60
CA SER A 21 9.09 19.75 7.78
C SER A 21 9.01 18.22 7.91
N VAL A 22 10.16 17.56 8.01
CA VAL A 22 10.29 16.11 8.06
C VAL A 22 11.30 15.71 9.14
N THR A 23 11.17 14.47 9.61
CA THR A 23 12.18 13.86 10.49
C THR A 23 13.21 13.09 9.65
N TRP A 24 14.30 12.66 10.27
CA TRP A 24 15.28 11.78 9.61
C TRP A 24 14.73 10.39 9.28
N GLY A 25 13.65 9.97 9.96
CA GLY A 25 12.97 8.70 9.73
C GLY A 25 11.81 8.78 8.75
N THR A 26 11.39 9.98 8.34
CA THR A 26 10.24 10.15 7.44
C THR A 26 10.51 9.47 6.10
N ARG A 27 9.66 8.53 5.74
CA ARG A 27 9.76 7.72 4.51
C ARG A 27 9.19 8.46 3.30
N ALA A 28 9.59 8.05 2.09
CA ALA A 28 9.12 8.65 0.85
C ALA A 28 7.59 8.54 0.70
N GLN A 29 7.02 7.38 1.00
CA GLN A 29 5.56 7.17 0.99
C GLN A 29 4.81 8.11 1.96
N GLU A 30 5.40 8.42 3.11
CA GLU A 30 4.79 9.35 4.09
C GLU A 30 4.83 10.80 3.58
N VAL A 31 5.89 11.17 2.85
CA VAL A 31 5.97 12.46 2.17
C VAL A 31 4.90 12.58 1.09
N VAL A 32 4.68 11.53 0.29
CA VAL A 32 3.59 11.46 -0.71
C VAL A 32 2.23 11.69 -0.03
N ALA A 33 1.92 10.91 1.01
CA ALA A 33 0.66 11.05 1.76
C ALA A 33 0.49 12.46 2.34
N THR A 34 1.56 13.04 2.90
CA THR A 34 1.56 14.41 3.43
C THR A 34 1.26 15.45 2.35
N LEU A 35 1.81 15.29 1.14
CA LEU A 35 1.56 16.19 0.02
C LEU A 35 0.10 16.10 -0.45
N LEU A 36 -0.42 14.89 -0.63
CA LEU A 36 -1.83 14.69 -1.03
C LEU A 36 -2.77 15.33 0.00
N GLY A 37 -2.52 15.14 1.30
CA GLY A 37 -3.28 15.79 2.36
C GLY A 37 -3.20 17.31 2.32
N LYS A 38 -1.99 17.89 2.21
CA LYS A 38 -1.79 19.35 2.13
C LYS A 38 -2.41 19.98 0.88
N PHE A 39 -2.54 19.24 -0.22
CA PHE A 39 -3.21 19.69 -1.44
C PHE A 39 -4.69 19.29 -1.52
N ARG A 40 -5.25 18.70 -0.46
CA ARG A 40 -6.65 18.23 -0.39
C ARG A 40 -7.02 17.24 -1.51
N MET A 41 -6.06 16.44 -1.95
CA MET A 41 -6.22 15.42 -3.00
C MET A 41 -6.76 14.10 -2.44
N ARG A 42 -7.85 14.16 -1.67
CA ARG A 42 -8.40 13.03 -0.89
C ARG A 42 -8.85 11.83 -1.74
N HIS A 43 -9.21 12.09 -2.99
CA HIS A 43 -9.70 11.11 -3.96
C HIS A 43 -8.58 10.48 -4.80
N ARG A 44 -7.34 10.93 -4.62
CA ARG A 44 -6.20 10.42 -5.38
C ARG A 44 -5.60 9.24 -4.64
N ASP A 45 -5.35 8.19 -5.40
CA ASP A 45 -4.62 7.02 -4.95
C ASP A 45 -3.14 7.38 -4.66
N PRO A 46 -2.65 7.21 -3.43
CA PRO A 46 -1.25 7.47 -3.09
C PRO A 46 -0.26 6.59 -3.86
N ARG A 47 -0.64 5.36 -4.24
CA ARG A 47 0.21 4.41 -4.99
C ARG A 47 0.45 4.83 -6.43
N LEU A 48 -0.24 5.86 -6.91
CA LEU A 48 0.07 6.49 -8.19
C LEU A 48 1.25 7.45 -8.12
N PHE A 49 1.78 7.75 -6.95
CA PHE A 49 2.83 8.75 -6.81
C PHE A 49 4.07 8.18 -6.18
N TYR A 50 5.20 8.69 -6.62
CA TYR A 50 6.51 8.37 -6.06
C TYR A 50 7.37 9.62 -6.01
N LEU A 51 8.43 9.57 -5.20
CA LEU A 51 9.42 10.62 -5.16
C LEU A 51 10.60 10.28 -6.05
N SER A 52 11.09 11.28 -6.76
CA SER A 52 12.40 11.23 -7.39
C SER A 52 13.32 12.32 -6.83
N MET A 53 14.62 12.08 -6.90
CA MET A 53 15.65 12.98 -6.47
C MET A 53 16.62 13.23 -7.61
N GLU A 54 16.72 14.48 -8.05
CA GLU A 54 17.76 14.90 -8.97
C GLU A 54 19.03 15.23 -8.18
N VAL A 55 20.16 14.63 -8.59
CA VAL A 55 21.50 14.83 -8.02
C VAL A 55 22.43 15.28 -9.14
N ARG A 56 23.26 16.29 -8.85
CA ARG A 56 24.35 16.69 -9.76
C ARG A 56 25.66 16.04 -9.33
N VAL A 57 26.29 15.31 -10.25
CA VAL A 57 27.62 14.73 -10.05
C VAL A 57 28.67 15.71 -10.55
N ARG A 58 29.34 16.42 -9.63
CA ARG A 58 30.30 17.50 -9.95
C ARG A 58 31.44 17.05 -10.86
N ALA A 59 31.92 15.82 -10.70
CA ALA A 59 33.04 15.30 -11.48
C ALA A 59 32.75 15.08 -12.97
N ALA A 60 31.48 14.86 -13.33
CA ALA A 60 31.07 14.52 -14.70
C ALA A 60 30.21 15.61 -15.37
N GLY A 61 29.89 16.70 -14.67
CA GLY A 61 28.91 17.69 -15.14
C GLY A 61 27.49 17.11 -15.35
N LEU A 62 27.24 15.88 -14.91
CA LEU A 62 26.03 15.12 -15.20
C LEU A 62 24.96 15.35 -14.15
N ARG A 63 23.72 15.40 -14.62
CA ARG A 63 22.50 15.50 -13.82
C ARG A 63 21.76 14.18 -13.91
N THR A 64 21.66 13.49 -12.78
CA THR A 64 21.04 12.15 -12.70
C THR A 64 19.78 12.23 -11.86
N THR A 65 18.71 11.56 -12.30
CA THR A 65 17.46 11.44 -11.55
C THR A 65 17.38 10.05 -10.94
N LEU A 66 17.28 9.99 -9.62
CA LEU A 66 17.10 8.76 -8.86
C LEU A 66 15.63 8.60 -8.51
N VAL A 67 15.02 7.46 -8.84
CA VAL A 67 13.71 7.07 -8.32
C VAL A 67 13.91 6.59 -6.88
N LEU A 68 13.11 7.10 -5.96
CA LEU A 68 13.18 6.71 -4.55
C LEU A 68 12.14 5.64 -4.26
N ASP A 69 12.57 4.55 -3.62
CA ASP A 69 11.67 3.54 -3.07
C ASP A 69 10.81 4.12 -1.94
N ASP A 70 9.69 3.49 -1.64
CA ASP A 70 8.73 3.95 -0.62
C ASP A 70 9.37 4.12 0.77
N ASP A 71 10.37 3.29 1.10
CA ASP A 71 11.09 3.31 2.38
C ASP A 71 12.32 4.23 2.39
N ALA A 72 12.66 4.85 1.25
CA ALA A 72 13.73 5.82 1.17
C ALA A 72 13.47 6.99 2.14
N ARG A 73 14.53 7.59 2.67
CA ARG A 73 14.47 8.65 3.69
C ARG A 73 14.97 9.97 3.10
N PRO A 74 14.09 10.84 2.57
CA PRO A 74 14.52 12.02 1.81
C PRO A 74 15.41 12.98 2.61
N ALA A 75 15.15 13.12 3.91
CA ALA A 75 15.99 13.94 4.80
C ALA A 75 17.43 13.42 4.90
N ALA A 76 17.59 12.10 5.07
CA ALA A 76 18.89 11.45 5.14
C ALA A 76 19.63 11.58 3.81
N LEU A 77 18.95 11.31 2.69
CA LEU A 77 19.50 11.48 1.36
C LEU A 77 19.95 12.92 1.11
N GLN A 78 19.14 13.92 1.45
CA GLN A 78 19.49 15.33 1.29
C GLN A 78 20.77 15.70 2.04
N ALA A 79 21.04 15.11 3.20
CA ALA A 79 22.21 15.41 4.02
C ALA A 79 23.51 14.83 3.48
N CYS A 80 23.43 13.75 2.68
CA CYS A 80 24.58 13.15 2.01
C CYS A 80 25.07 13.99 0.82
N HIS A 81 24.34 15.04 0.43
CA HIS A 81 24.69 15.91 -0.69
C HIS A 81 24.97 17.35 -0.25
N PRO A 82 25.80 18.09 -0.98
CA PRO A 82 26.01 19.51 -0.71
C PRO A 82 24.67 20.28 -0.75
N LYS A 83 24.52 21.25 0.16
CA LYS A 83 23.29 22.06 0.26
C LYS A 83 22.93 22.70 -1.08
N GLY A 84 21.69 22.51 -1.53
CA GLY A 84 21.16 23.07 -2.78
C GLY A 84 21.30 22.19 -4.03
N TYR A 85 21.90 21.00 -3.91
CA TYR A 85 22.09 20.08 -5.05
C TYR A 85 21.08 18.94 -5.12
N SER A 86 20.24 18.78 -4.10
CA SER A 86 19.18 17.77 -4.04
C SER A 86 17.85 18.41 -4.40
N LYS A 87 17.24 17.98 -5.50
CA LYS A 87 15.90 18.42 -5.90
C LYS A 87 14.94 17.24 -5.86
N PHE A 88 14.03 17.24 -4.89
CA PHE A 88 12.97 16.24 -4.80
C PHE A 88 11.78 16.63 -5.67
N SER A 89 11.27 15.71 -6.46
CA SER A 89 10.06 15.92 -7.26
C SER A 89 9.06 14.79 -7.01
N LEU A 90 7.80 15.15 -6.84
CA LEU A 90 6.71 14.19 -6.86
C LEU A 90 6.37 13.87 -8.32
N GLN A 91 6.35 12.59 -8.65
CA GLN A 91 6.04 12.08 -9.97
C GLN A 91 4.81 11.19 -9.90
N MET A 92 4.16 10.96 -11.04
CA MET A 92 3.00 10.09 -11.15
C MET A 92 3.36 8.87 -12.00
N LEU A 93 2.97 7.69 -11.55
CA LEU A 93 3.02 6.43 -12.29
C LEU A 93 1.82 6.32 -13.23
N PRO A 94 1.92 5.50 -14.29
CA PRO A 94 0.75 5.11 -15.05
C PRO A 94 -0.26 4.39 -14.15
N GLY A 95 -1.54 4.53 -14.50
CA GLY A 95 -2.65 3.92 -13.79
C GLY A 95 -3.84 3.72 -14.71
N GLY A 96 -4.98 3.34 -14.14
CA GLY A 96 -6.21 3.14 -14.88
C GLY A 96 -7.44 3.58 -14.10
N LEU A 97 -8.44 4.05 -14.83
CA LEU A 97 -9.73 4.40 -14.26
C LEU A 97 -10.52 3.13 -13.98
N ILE A 98 -10.96 2.98 -12.74
CA ILE A 98 -11.93 1.96 -12.34
C ILE A 98 -13.23 2.64 -11.94
N LYS A 99 -14.35 2.03 -12.33
CA LYS A 99 -15.70 2.48 -11.96
C LYS A 99 -16.25 1.57 -10.88
N ILE A 100 -16.67 2.16 -9.76
CA ILE A 100 -17.15 1.43 -8.59
C ILE A 100 -18.54 1.95 -8.19
N TYR A 101 -19.51 1.05 -8.10
CA TYR A 101 -20.82 1.33 -7.52
C TYR A 101 -20.70 1.31 -5.99
N ASP A 102 -20.88 2.46 -5.34
CA ASP A 102 -20.55 2.70 -3.94
C ASP A 102 -21.74 3.16 -3.10
N SER A 103 -22.97 2.85 -3.53
CA SER A 103 -24.21 3.18 -2.81
C SER A 103 -24.28 2.63 -1.37
N ALA A 104 -23.48 1.59 -1.07
CA ALA A 104 -23.33 1.05 0.28
C ALA A 104 -22.56 1.99 1.25
N LEU A 105 -21.78 2.93 0.70
CA LEU A 105 -21.07 3.98 1.43
C LEU A 105 -21.89 5.27 1.49
N MET A 106 -22.48 5.67 0.35
CA MET A 106 -23.31 6.87 0.23
C MET A 106 -24.54 6.56 -0.61
N SER A 107 -25.72 6.51 0.00
CA SER A 107 -26.96 6.02 -0.64
C SER A 107 -27.39 6.81 -1.89
N SER A 108 -27.04 8.10 -1.97
CA SER A 108 -27.30 8.94 -3.14
C SER A 108 -26.25 8.80 -4.25
N SER A 109 -25.15 8.11 -4.01
CA SER A 109 -24.12 7.86 -5.02
C SER A 109 -24.53 6.73 -5.95
N GLN A 110 -24.48 7.00 -7.25
CA GLN A 110 -24.66 5.97 -8.28
C GLN A 110 -23.36 5.17 -8.46
N TYR A 111 -22.26 5.88 -8.74
CA TYR A 111 -20.93 5.30 -8.87
C TYR A 111 -19.86 6.37 -8.65
N LYS A 112 -18.65 5.92 -8.33
CA LYS A 112 -17.45 6.74 -8.31
C LYS A 112 -16.42 6.16 -9.27
N CYS A 113 -15.70 7.05 -9.96
CA CYS A 113 -14.54 6.67 -10.75
C CYS A 113 -13.27 7.06 -9.99
N LEU A 114 -12.34 6.12 -9.83
CA LEU A 114 -11.04 6.36 -9.24
C LEU A 114 -9.95 6.03 -10.26
N LEU A 115 -8.98 6.93 -10.42
CA LEU A 115 -7.72 6.60 -11.09
C LEU A 115 -6.86 5.86 -10.06
N THR A 116 -6.50 4.62 -10.35
CA THR A 116 -5.77 3.73 -9.44
C THR A 116 -4.49 3.21 -10.08
N SER A 117 -3.49 2.92 -9.24
CA SER A 117 -2.27 2.24 -9.63
C SER A 117 -2.53 0.76 -9.87
N GLU A 118 -1.66 0.12 -10.65
CA GLU A 118 -1.68 -1.32 -10.88
C GLU A 118 -1.36 -2.12 -9.61
N ARG A 119 -0.86 -1.46 -8.56
CA ARG A 119 -0.50 -2.06 -7.26
C ARG A 119 -1.49 -1.75 -6.15
N THR A 120 -2.57 -1.04 -6.44
CA THR A 120 -3.56 -0.66 -5.43
C THR A 120 -4.48 -1.82 -5.16
N THR A 121 -4.56 -2.18 -3.89
CA THR A 121 -5.35 -3.31 -3.39
C THR A 121 -6.82 -2.94 -3.22
N ALA A 122 -7.70 -3.94 -3.11
CA ALA A 122 -9.12 -3.74 -2.87
C ALA A 122 -9.38 -2.98 -1.56
N ASP A 123 -8.63 -3.29 -0.49
CA ASP A 123 -8.73 -2.58 0.79
C ASP A 123 -8.29 -1.11 0.67
N GLU A 124 -7.21 -0.83 -0.08
CA GLU A 124 -6.78 0.55 -0.35
C GLU A 124 -7.83 1.32 -1.18
N VAL A 125 -8.48 0.68 -2.16
CA VAL A 125 -9.60 1.28 -2.90
C VAL A 125 -10.75 1.63 -1.94
N LEU A 126 -11.13 0.72 -1.04
CA LEU A 126 -12.16 0.99 -0.02
C LEU A 126 -11.74 2.14 0.91
N ALA A 127 -10.48 2.20 1.34
CA ALA A 127 -9.95 3.29 2.15
C ALA A 127 -10.06 4.64 1.44
N ILE A 128 -9.72 4.70 0.14
CA ILE A 128 -9.85 5.93 -0.67
C ILE A 128 -11.32 6.34 -0.76
N LEU A 129 -12.23 5.40 -1.02
CA LEU A 129 -13.67 5.69 -1.09
C LEU A 129 -14.22 6.23 0.24
N LEU A 130 -13.87 5.61 1.37
CA LEU A 130 -14.29 6.05 2.69
C LEU A 130 -13.78 7.46 3.00
N HIS A 131 -12.52 7.74 2.66
CA HIS A 131 -11.93 9.06 2.83
C HIS A 131 -12.56 10.12 1.93
N CYS A 132 -13.10 9.75 0.76
CA CYS A 132 -13.87 10.67 -0.09
C CYS A 132 -15.18 11.14 0.56
N TYR A 133 -15.72 10.35 1.48
CA TYR A 133 -16.97 10.65 2.21
C TYR A 133 -16.74 11.10 3.64
N ASP A 134 -15.49 11.38 4.03
CA ASP A 134 -15.10 11.69 5.41
C ASP A 134 -15.62 10.66 6.44
N SER A 135 -15.71 9.40 6.01
CA SER A 135 -16.17 8.31 6.86
C SER A 135 -15.07 7.88 7.83
N THR A 136 -15.44 7.69 9.09
CA THR A 136 -14.59 7.09 10.14
C THR A 136 -14.75 5.58 10.21
N GLU A 137 -15.52 5.00 9.29
CA GLU A 137 -15.69 3.55 9.25
C GLU A 137 -14.41 2.84 8.82
N GLY A 138 -14.17 1.66 9.38
CA GLY A 138 -13.04 0.83 9.01
C GLY A 138 -13.33 0.02 7.75
N VAL A 139 -12.29 -0.24 6.96
CA VAL A 139 -12.39 -0.98 5.68
C VAL A 139 -12.93 -2.40 5.88
N GLU A 140 -12.70 -3.00 7.05
CA GLU A 140 -13.17 -4.34 7.43
C GLU A 140 -14.70 -4.48 7.45
N ARG A 141 -15.43 -3.35 7.48
CA ARG A 141 -16.90 -3.32 7.38
C ARG A 141 -17.42 -3.41 5.96
N PHE A 142 -16.54 -3.37 4.96
CA PHE A 142 -16.92 -3.39 3.57
C PHE A 142 -16.16 -4.47 2.81
N SER A 143 -16.67 -4.81 1.65
CA SER A 143 -16.00 -5.68 0.69
C SER A 143 -16.26 -5.15 -0.71
N LEU A 144 -15.26 -5.27 -1.58
CA LEU A 144 -15.40 -5.00 -3.01
C LEU A 144 -15.80 -6.29 -3.73
N TYR A 145 -16.78 -6.18 -4.63
CA TYR A 145 -17.26 -7.28 -5.45
C TYR A 145 -17.07 -6.96 -6.92
N GLU A 146 -16.71 -7.96 -7.70
CA GLU A 146 -16.84 -7.99 -9.15
C GLU A 146 -18.18 -8.68 -9.46
N VAL A 147 -18.99 -8.05 -10.32
CA VAL A 147 -20.34 -8.51 -10.64
C VAL A 147 -20.55 -8.46 -12.15
N SER A 148 -21.06 -9.52 -12.74
CA SER A 148 -21.57 -9.57 -14.12
C SER A 148 -23.04 -9.95 -14.10
N PRO A 149 -23.97 -9.00 -14.29
CA PRO A 149 -25.41 -9.27 -14.35
C PRO A 149 -25.79 -10.27 -15.44
N SER A 150 -25.21 -10.15 -16.64
CA SER A 150 -25.50 -11.02 -17.78
C SER A 150 -25.17 -12.50 -17.54
N GLN A 151 -24.18 -12.77 -16.69
CA GLN A 151 -23.72 -14.12 -16.35
C GLN A 151 -24.23 -14.59 -14.99
N GLU A 152 -25.08 -13.81 -14.32
CA GLU A 152 -25.48 -14.03 -12.90
C GLU A 152 -24.30 -14.30 -11.97
N TYR A 153 -23.14 -13.71 -12.29
CA TYR A 153 -21.89 -13.95 -11.60
C TYR A 153 -21.60 -12.83 -10.61
N GLU A 154 -21.17 -13.22 -9.41
CA GLU A 154 -20.67 -12.31 -8.40
C GLU A 154 -19.55 -12.97 -7.59
N ARG A 155 -18.45 -12.24 -7.42
CA ARG A 155 -17.31 -12.67 -6.62
C ARG A 155 -16.86 -11.55 -5.70
N LYS A 156 -16.65 -11.90 -4.42
CA LYS A 156 -15.95 -11.04 -3.48
C LYS A 156 -14.45 -11.02 -3.82
N LEU A 157 -13.88 -9.84 -3.97
CA LEU A 157 -12.43 -9.66 -4.09
C LEU A 157 -11.77 -9.91 -2.74
N HIS A 158 -10.59 -10.53 -2.76
CA HIS A 158 -9.70 -10.59 -1.62
C HIS A 158 -9.20 -9.18 -1.28
N PRO A 159 -8.94 -8.83 -0.01
CA PRO A 159 -8.34 -7.55 0.37
C PRO A 159 -7.11 -7.17 -0.45
N ASP A 160 -6.25 -8.15 -0.76
CA ASP A 160 -5.03 -8.00 -1.56
C ASP A 160 -5.23 -8.09 -3.08
N ASP A 161 -6.44 -8.37 -3.57
CA ASP A 161 -6.71 -8.37 -5.01
C ASP A 161 -6.50 -6.95 -5.55
N LEU A 162 -5.99 -6.84 -6.79
CA LEU A 162 -5.65 -5.58 -7.44
C LEU A 162 -6.77 -5.19 -8.41
N PRO A 163 -7.70 -4.27 -8.06
CA PRO A 163 -8.93 -4.08 -8.83
C PRO A 163 -8.68 -3.63 -10.27
N LEU A 164 -7.64 -2.82 -10.53
CA LEU A 164 -7.28 -2.46 -11.89
C LEU A 164 -6.85 -3.68 -12.74
N MET A 165 -6.14 -4.63 -12.14
CA MET A 165 -5.73 -5.86 -12.83
C MET A 165 -6.93 -6.78 -13.06
N VAL A 166 -7.84 -6.86 -12.09
CA VAL A 166 -9.12 -7.57 -12.23
C VAL A 166 -9.91 -6.99 -13.41
N GLN A 167 -10.08 -5.66 -13.46
CA GLN A 167 -10.79 -4.99 -14.56
C GLN A 167 -10.18 -5.28 -15.94
N ARG A 168 -8.86 -5.30 -16.04
CA ARG A 168 -8.15 -5.60 -17.30
C ARG A 168 -8.28 -7.05 -17.74
N SER A 169 -8.64 -7.96 -16.83
CA SER A 169 -8.85 -9.37 -17.15
C SER A 169 -10.26 -9.66 -17.68
N TRP A 170 -11.18 -8.68 -17.59
CA TRP A 170 -12.53 -8.82 -18.12
C TRP A 170 -12.54 -8.95 -19.64
N ALA A 171 -13.49 -9.74 -20.14
CA ALA A 171 -13.76 -9.80 -21.58
C ALA A 171 -14.23 -8.43 -22.09
N SER A 172 -13.86 -8.08 -23.31
CA SER A 172 -14.15 -6.75 -23.89
C SER A 172 -15.65 -6.46 -24.05
N ASP A 173 -16.47 -7.50 -24.13
CA ASP A 173 -17.93 -7.46 -24.23
C ASP A 173 -18.63 -7.71 -22.88
N SER A 174 -17.88 -7.86 -21.78
CA SER A 174 -18.47 -8.10 -20.48
C SER A 174 -19.18 -6.86 -19.93
N ASP A 175 -20.25 -7.10 -19.18
CA ASP A 175 -20.94 -6.11 -18.37
C ASP A 175 -20.43 -6.08 -16.93
N CYS A 176 -19.19 -6.55 -16.70
CA CYS A 176 -18.57 -6.59 -15.40
C CYS A 176 -18.42 -5.19 -14.80
N HIS A 177 -18.69 -5.06 -13.50
CA HIS A 177 -18.41 -3.83 -12.75
C HIS A 177 -18.03 -4.13 -11.30
N PHE A 178 -17.39 -3.16 -10.66
CA PHE A 178 -17.15 -3.22 -9.22
C PHE A 178 -18.32 -2.68 -8.40
N ARG A 179 -18.61 -3.31 -7.26
CA ARG A 179 -19.63 -2.87 -6.32
C ARG A 179 -19.16 -3.02 -4.88
N VAL A 180 -19.37 -1.99 -4.07
CA VAL A 180 -19.11 -2.06 -2.62
C VAL A 180 -20.33 -2.65 -1.91
N ARG A 181 -20.09 -3.54 -0.95
CA ARG A 181 -21.12 -4.04 -0.03
C ARG A 181 -20.68 -3.91 1.41
N ARG A 182 -21.66 -3.75 2.31
CA ARG A 182 -21.45 -3.82 3.76
C ARG A 182 -21.33 -5.28 4.19
N ASN A 183 -20.33 -5.57 5.00
CA ASN A 183 -20.17 -6.87 5.64
C ASN A 183 -21.23 -7.02 6.75
N PRO A 184 -21.78 -8.23 6.96
CA PRO A 184 -22.62 -8.50 8.12
C PRO A 184 -21.86 -8.14 9.40
N ARG A 185 -22.52 -7.51 10.38
CA ARG A 185 -21.90 -7.26 11.68
C ARG A 185 -21.49 -8.60 12.29
N ALA A 186 -20.19 -8.79 12.54
CA ALA A 186 -19.75 -9.89 13.39
C ALA A 186 -20.44 -9.72 14.76
N PRO A 187 -21.04 -10.76 15.34
CA PRO A 187 -21.48 -10.72 16.72
C PRO A 187 -20.30 -10.29 17.61
N PRO A 188 -20.52 -9.49 18.67
CA PRO A 188 -19.47 -9.19 19.62
C PRO A 188 -18.86 -10.52 20.11
N LEU A 189 -17.53 -10.59 20.12
CA LEU A 189 -16.83 -11.74 20.69
C LEU A 189 -17.36 -11.96 22.11
N PRO A 190 -17.69 -13.20 22.51
CA PRO A 190 -18.13 -13.47 23.87
C PRO A 190 -17.08 -12.93 24.86
N PRO A 191 -17.50 -12.39 26.03
CA PRO A 191 -16.56 -11.92 27.04
C PRO A 191 -15.53 -13.00 27.31
N ARG A 192 -14.24 -12.66 27.22
CA ARG A 192 -13.15 -13.57 27.57
C ARG A 192 -13.31 -13.90 29.05
N ALA A 193 -13.92 -15.04 29.36
CA ALA A 193 -13.96 -15.55 30.72
C ALA A 193 -12.51 -15.75 31.14
N LEU A 194 -12.04 -14.92 32.07
CA LEU A 194 -10.77 -15.18 32.73
C LEU A 194 -10.90 -16.56 33.39
N PRO A 195 -9.96 -17.49 33.17
CA PRO A 195 -9.95 -18.73 33.93
C PRO A 195 -9.94 -18.37 35.43
N PRO A 196 -10.65 -19.13 36.28
CA PRO A 196 -10.61 -18.91 37.72
C PRO A 196 -9.16 -18.90 38.20
N PRO A 197 -8.79 -18.08 39.20
CA PRO A 197 -7.44 -18.10 39.73
C PRO A 197 -7.16 -19.49 40.29
N GLU A 198 -6.21 -20.21 39.68
CA GLU A 198 -5.67 -21.44 40.25
C GLU A 198 -5.05 -21.09 41.60
N ARG A 199 -5.47 -21.83 42.65
CA ARG A 199 -4.81 -21.76 43.95
C ARG A 199 -3.42 -22.34 43.77
N VAL A 200 -2.41 -21.48 43.78
CA VAL A 200 -1.01 -21.87 43.78
C VAL A 200 -0.75 -22.63 45.08
N ALA A 201 -0.64 -23.95 45.00
CA ALA A 201 0.01 -24.73 46.05
C ALA A 201 1.51 -24.45 45.93
N VAL A 202 2.11 -23.99 47.02
CA VAL A 202 3.56 -23.82 47.13
C VAL A 202 4.16 -25.21 47.22
N ASP A 203 4.92 -25.62 46.22
CA ASP A 203 5.71 -26.85 46.21
C ASP A 203 7.19 -26.45 46.25
N ASP A 204 7.88 -26.83 47.32
CA ASP A 204 9.18 -26.28 47.77
C ASP A 204 10.40 -26.99 47.12
N ASP A 205 10.26 -27.55 45.91
CA ASP A 205 11.30 -28.41 45.28
C ASP A 205 11.84 -27.86 43.94
N GLU A 206 12.02 -26.54 43.84
CA GLU A 206 12.46 -25.86 42.60
C GLU A 206 13.95 -25.47 42.42
N PRO A 207 14.98 -26.09 43.05
CA PRO A 207 16.37 -25.82 42.64
C PRO A 207 17.03 -26.94 41.81
N GLU A 208 16.56 -28.19 41.84
CA GLU A 208 17.28 -29.29 41.16
C GLU A 208 16.89 -29.50 39.69
N ARG A 209 15.69 -29.07 39.28
CA ARG A 209 15.22 -29.19 37.88
C ARG A 209 15.93 -28.24 36.92
N ALA A 210 16.36 -27.07 37.41
CA ALA A 210 17.02 -26.05 36.59
C ALA A 210 18.47 -26.43 36.20
N LEU A 211 19.15 -27.24 37.01
CA LEU A 211 20.53 -27.67 36.76
C LEU A 211 20.61 -28.84 35.75
N SER A 212 19.50 -29.53 35.53
CA SER A 212 19.40 -30.64 34.56
C SER A 212 19.28 -30.14 33.10
N ALA A 213 18.85 -28.90 32.88
CA ALA A 213 18.56 -28.35 31.55
C ALA A 213 19.78 -27.73 30.84
N LEU A 214 20.96 -27.70 31.47
CA LEU A 214 22.16 -27.02 30.95
C LEU A 214 23.36 -27.95 30.70
N SER A 215 23.17 -29.28 30.71
CA SER A 215 24.23 -30.22 30.33
C SER A 215 23.68 -31.33 29.46
N LEU A 216 24.37 -31.59 28.34
CA LEU A 216 24.08 -32.59 27.28
C LEU A 216 22.97 -32.10 26.31
N GLU A 217 23.17 -31.90 25.00
CA GLU A 217 24.15 -32.43 24.06
C GLU A 217 24.37 -31.46 22.90
N ALA A 218 25.66 -31.21 22.61
CA ALA A 218 26.10 -30.99 21.26
C ALA A 218 26.20 -32.37 20.60
N GLU A 219 25.19 -32.78 19.84
CA GLU A 219 25.36 -33.75 18.75
C GLU A 219 24.19 -33.62 17.77
N GLY A 220 24.51 -33.68 16.48
CA GLY A 220 23.66 -33.15 15.42
C GLY A 220 22.65 -34.12 14.85
N GLU A 221 21.56 -33.57 14.30
CA GLU A 221 21.01 -34.07 13.04
C GLU A 221 20.23 -32.99 12.28
N LYS A 222 20.57 -32.84 11.00
CA LYS A 222 20.01 -31.86 10.07
C LYS A 222 18.55 -32.18 9.76
N ARG A 223 17.61 -31.38 10.28
CA ARG A 223 16.28 -31.25 9.66
C ARG A 223 16.17 -29.93 8.90
N ARG A 224 16.38 -30.02 7.59
CA ARG A 224 16.15 -28.95 6.61
C ARG A 224 14.68 -28.54 6.66
N TYR A 225 14.41 -27.30 7.05
CA TYR A 225 13.11 -26.68 6.81
C TYR A 225 12.93 -26.48 5.30
N SER A 226 11.91 -27.12 4.72
CA SER A 226 11.54 -26.96 3.31
C SER A 226 10.17 -26.26 3.23
N PRO A 227 10.08 -25.02 2.72
CA PRO A 227 8.81 -24.39 2.45
C PRO A 227 8.11 -25.10 1.27
N VAL A 228 6.88 -25.57 1.49
CA VAL A 228 6.00 -26.14 0.46
C VAL A 228 5.33 -25.01 -0.31
N TYR A 229 6.10 -24.25 -1.10
CA TYR A 229 5.54 -23.40 -2.15
C TYR A 229 6.52 -23.35 -3.33
N LYS A 230 6.23 -24.11 -4.37
CA LYS A 230 6.90 -23.99 -5.68
C LYS A 230 6.17 -22.93 -6.49
N PHE A 231 6.76 -21.75 -6.62
CA PHE A 231 6.37 -20.83 -7.69
C PHE A 231 6.90 -21.37 -9.02
N PRO A 232 6.07 -21.48 -10.08
CA PRO A 232 6.57 -21.63 -11.43
C PRO A 232 7.41 -20.39 -11.78
N SER A 233 8.66 -20.60 -12.19
CA SER A 233 9.52 -19.53 -12.67
C SER A 233 8.89 -18.87 -13.90
N ILE A 234 8.49 -17.60 -13.77
CA ILE A 234 8.10 -16.79 -14.92
C ILE A 234 9.38 -16.45 -15.68
N SER A 235 9.57 -17.12 -16.81
CA SER A 235 10.54 -16.75 -17.83
C SER A 235 10.14 -15.41 -18.44
N TYR A 236 11.04 -14.42 -18.35
CA TYR A 236 10.92 -13.13 -19.04
C TYR A 236 10.69 -13.35 -20.54
N CYS A 237 9.55 -12.91 -21.06
CA CYS A 237 9.36 -12.68 -22.49
C CYS A 237 9.71 -11.22 -22.83
N ARG A 238 10.54 -11.11 -23.87
CA ARG A 238 11.19 -9.94 -24.43
C ARG A 238 10.21 -8.83 -24.84
N GLU A 239 10.75 -7.62 -24.75
CA GLU A 239 10.32 -6.37 -25.38
C GLU A 239 9.60 -6.56 -26.72
N THR A 240 8.38 -6.01 -26.81
CA THR A 240 7.85 -5.50 -28.07
C THR A 240 7.42 -4.06 -27.85
N LYS A 241 8.15 -3.15 -28.49
CA LYS A 241 7.80 -1.74 -28.68
C LYS A 241 6.38 -1.65 -29.20
N ASN A 242 5.55 -0.82 -28.57
CA ASN A 242 4.33 -0.32 -29.17
C ASN A 242 4.32 1.21 -29.05
N ASP A 243 4.79 1.82 -30.12
CA ASP A 243 4.53 3.20 -30.51
C ASP A 243 3.05 3.32 -30.90
N TYR A 244 2.19 3.97 -30.12
CA TYR A 244 0.98 4.59 -30.69
C TYR A 244 0.59 5.89 -29.96
N LEU A 245 0.97 6.96 -30.66
CA LEU A 245 0.31 8.25 -30.90
C LEU A 245 -0.92 8.63 -30.06
N TYR A 246 -0.81 9.83 -29.49
CA TYR A 246 -1.89 10.64 -28.93
C TYR A 246 -2.87 11.10 -30.02
N ILE A 247 -4.16 11.05 -29.70
CA ILE A 247 -5.14 12.06 -30.09
C ILE A 247 -5.98 12.39 -28.86
#